data_AF-A0A0G1XEK3-F1
#
_entry.id   AF-A0A0G1XEK3-F1
#
_cell.length_a   1.000
_cell.length_b   1.000
_cell.length_c   1.000
_cell.angle_alpha   90.00
_cell.angle_beta   90.00
_cell.angle_gamma   90.00
#
_symmetry.space_group_name_H-M   'P 1'
#
loop_
_entity.id
_entity.type
_entity.pdbx_description
1 polymer ?
#
loop_
_entity_poly.entity_id
_entity_poly.type
_entity_poly.pdbx_seq_one_letter_code
_entity_poly.pdbx_strand_id
1 'polypeptide(L)'
;MEDFKGVPGRLEYLKTVRGVRIYNDNNATTPDATIAALRALSSKSQAPNHKQIQNPKALNANRSTLNTGAKRIILIMGGTDKGLDMSKLVAEIPKHCKAVILLKETGTDKLLTEFPHLKSPLIKGVPESARAGVVSSAKEAPHSDARRDVVVQETLKECVDEAMKIAEKGDIVLFSPAFASFGRWFKNEYDRGEQFVKIVSKF
;
A
#
# COMPACT_ATOMS: atom_id res chain seq x y z
N MET A 1 -19.62 0.56 28.50
CA MET A 1 -19.19 0.14 27.15
C MET A 1 -17.72 0.49 27.05
N GLU A 2 -16.90 -0.48 27.38
CA GLU A 2 -15.46 -0.32 27.50
C GLU A 2 -14.83 -0.17 26.11
N ASP A 3 -13.81 0.67 26.04
CA ASP A 3 -13.02 1.07 24.88
C ASP A 3 -12.54 -0.16 24.08
N PHE A 4 -13.32 -0.62 23.10
CA PHE A 4 -12.88 -1.69 22.21
C PHE A 4 -11.81 -1.15 21.27
N LYS A 5 -10.56 -1.24 21.71
CA LYS A 5 -9.39 -1.16 20.81
C LYS A 5 -9.57 -2.25 19.77
N GLY A 6 -9.64 -1.86 18.49
CA GLY A 6 -9.79 -2.81 17.38
C GLY A 6 -8.76 -3.92 17.40
N VAL A 7 -9.02 -5.00 16.66
CA VAL A 7 -8.16 -6.19 16.65
C VAL A 7 -6.79 -5.83 16.05
N PRO A 8 -5.67 -6.02 16.77
CA PRO A 8 -4.33 -5.78 16.24
C PRO A 8 -4.12 -6.49 14.91
N GLY A 9 -3.52 -5.79 13.96
CA GLY A 9 -3.20 -6.36 12.66
C GLY A 9 -4.39 -6.55 11.69
N ARG A 10 -5.59 -6.06 12.01
CA ARG A 10 -6.75 -6.03 11.09
C ARG A 10 -7.15 -4.60 10.78
N LEU A 11 -6.71 -4.08 9.64
CA LEU A 11 -6.88 -2.67 9.26
C LEU A 11 -6.61 -1.70 10.42
N GLU A 12 -5.59 -2.03 11.22
CA GLU A 12 -5.25 -1.30 12.45
C GLU A 12 -4.59 0.02 12.07
N TYR A 13 -5.23 1.13 12.43
CA TYR A 13 -4.62 2.45 12.28
C TYR A 13 -3.50 2.61 13.30
N LEU A 14 -2.27 2.83 12.82
CA LEU A 14 -1.11 3.02 13.70
C LEU A 14 -0.91 4.49 14.05
N LYS A 15 -0.68 5.34 13.04
CA LYS A 15 -0.40 6.76 13.23
C LYS A 15 -0.52 7.54 11.92
N THR A 16 -0.45 8.86 12.03
CA THR A 16 -0.28 9.78 10.91
C THR A 16 1.10 10.43 11.00
N VAL A 17 1.87 10.37 9.92
CA VAL A 17 3.20 11.00 9.80
C VAL A 17 3.16 11.95 8.61
N ARG A 18 3.44 13.24 8.82
CA ARG A 18 3.43 14.26 7.75
C ARG A 18 2.12 14.30 6.93
N GLY A 19 1.00 13.95 7.57
CA GLY A 19 -0.31 13.86 6.92
C GLY A 19 -0.56 12.59 6.10
N VAL A 20 0.33 11.60 6.17
CA VAL A 20 0.18 10.25 5.61
C VAL A 20 -0.36 9.32 6.70
N ARG A 21 -1.47 8.63 6.43
CA ARG A 21 -2.04 7.66 7.38
C ARG A 21 -1.43 6.29 7.17
N ILE A 22 -1.05 5.60 8.25
CA ILE A 22 -0.40 4.29 8.17
C ILE A 22 -1.29 3.24 8.82
N TYR A 23 -1.59 2.17 8.07
CA TYR A 23 -2.42 1.05 8.50
C TYR A 23 -1.65 -0.27 8.46
N ASN A 24 -1.81 -1.06 9.53
CA ASN A 24 -1.31 -2.42 9.65
C ASN A 24 -2.45 -3.42 9.40
N ASP A 25 -2.35 -4.17 8.31
CA ASP A 25 -3.25 -5.28 7.98
C ASP A 25 -2.43 -6.56 7.73
N ASN A 26 -1.42 -6.80 8.57
CA ASN A 26 -0.55 -7.99 8.48
C ASN A 26 -1.33 -9.32 8.49
N ASN A 27 -2.56 -9.35 9.02
CA ASN A 27 -3.40 -10.55 9.04
C ASN A 27 -4.04 -10.85 7.67
N ALA A 28 -3.92 -9.97 6.69
CA ALA A 28 -4.34 -10.22 5.31
C ALA A 28 -3.36 -11.17 4.61
N THR A 29 -3.47 -12.46 4.90
CA THR A 29 -2.67 -13.54 4.29
C THR A 29 -3.30 -14.14 3.03
N THR A 30 -4.37 -13.52 2.51
CA THR A 30 -5.05 -13.95 1.28
C THR A 30 -5.31 -12.74 0.36
N PRO A 31 -5.43 -12.97 -0.97
CA PRO A 31 -5.75 -11.92 -1.93
C PRO A 31 -7.07 -11.21 -1.62
N ASP A 32 -8.11 -11.96 -1.24
CA ASP A 32 -9.44 -11.40 -0.93
C ASP A 32 -9.40 -10.48 0.30
N ALA A 33 -8.59 -10.80 1.32
CA ALA A 33 -8.43 -9.94 2.48
C ALA A 33 -7.78 -8.61 2.09
N THR A 34 -6.73 -8.65 1.28
CA THR A 34 -6.10 -7.42 0.74
C THR A 34 -7.06 -6.62 -0.13
N ILE A 35 -7.89 -7.26 -0.96
CA ILE A 35 -8.93 -6.58 -1.74
C ILE A 35 -9.94 -5.86 -0.83
N ALA A 36 -10.40 -6.53 0.24
CA ALA A 36 -11.31 -5.94 1.21
C ALA A 36 -10.68 -4.71 1.88
N ALA A 37 -9.40 -4.79 2.24
CA ALA A 37 -8.63 -3.68 2.80
C ALA A 37 -8.55 -2.47 1.86
N LEU A 38 -8.20 -2.72 0.59
CA LEU A 38 -8.15 -1.68 -0.44
C LEU A 38 -9.50 -0.97 -0.59
N ARG A 39 -10.61 -1.73 -0.70
CA ARG A 39 -11.96 -1.16 -0.84
C ARG A 39 -12.40 -0.38 0.40
N ALA A 40 -12.08 -0.87 1.59
CA ALA A 40 -12.42 -0.21 2.85
C ALA A 40 -11.70 1.14 2.99
N LEU A 41 -10.44 1.24 2.57
CA LEU A 41 -9.66 2.48 2.68
C LEU A 41 -9.93 3.46 1.54
N SER A 42 -10.25 2.98 0.33
CA SER A 42 -10.65 3.83 -0.79
C SER A 42 -12.00 4.52 -0.56
N SER A 43 -12.94 3.86 0.13
CA SER A 43 -14.25 4.45 0.46
C SER A 43 -14.21 5.38 1.67
N LYS A 44 -13.28 5.14 2.62
CA LYS A 44 -13.11 5.93 3.86
C LYS A 44 -12.23 7.18 3.71
N SER A 45 -12.08 7.75 2.50
CA SER A 45 -11.38 9.04 2.34
C SER A 45 -12.15 10.23 2.93
N GLN A 46 -13.35 10.00 3.49
CA GLN A 46 -13.96 10.91 4.47
C GLN A 46 -13.49 10.53 5.87
N ALA A 47 -12.61 11.35 6.45
CA ALA A 47 -12.28 11.25 7.87
C ALA A 47 -13.56 11.36 8.72
N PRO A 48 -13.66 10.67 9.87
CA PRO A 48 -14.70 10.97 10.84
C PRO A 48 -14.46 12.37 11.40
N ASN A 49 -15.34 13.31 11.07
CA ASN A 49 -15.48 14.57 11.80
C ASN A 49 -15.93 14.25 13.23
N HIS A 50 -14.98 14.04 14.13
CA HIS A 50 -15.27 14.07 15.55
C HIS A 50 -15.49 15.54 15.93
N LYS A 51 -16.76 15.89 16.26
CA LYS A 51 -17.34 17.20 16.62
C LYS A 51 -17.97 18.00 15.47
N GLN A 52 -19.22 17.65 15.12
CA GLN A 52 -20.29 18.64 14.92
C GLN A 52 -21.67 17.95 14.95
N ILE A 53 -22.20 17.77 16.16
CA ILE A 53 -23.65 17.77 16.34
C ILE A 53 -24.02 19.24 16.59
N GLN A 54 -25.10 19.69 15.95
CA GLN A 54 -25.75 21.02 16.05
C GLN A 54 -25.28 22.08 15.04
N ASN A 55 -25.79 22.05 13.80
CA ASN A 55 -26.77 23.02 13.27
C ASN A 55 -27.04 22.81 11.76
N PRO A 56 -28.27 22.57 11.29
CA PRO A 56 -28.56 22.26 9.88
C PRO A 56 -28.72 23.48 8.93
N LYS A 57 -28.19 24.67 9.26
CA LYS A 57 -28.45 25.91 8.49
C LYS A 57 -27.24 26.58 7.82
N ALA A 58 -26.07 25.94 7.76
CA ALA A 58 -24.91 26.44 7.00
C ALA A 58 -24.56 25.49 5.84
N LEU A 59 -25.52 25.25 4.95
CA LEU A 59 -25.35 24.44 3.75
C LEU A 59 -25.20 25.37 2.54
N ASN A 60 -24.01 25.97 2.34
CA ASN A 60 -23.48 26.50 1.07
C ASN A 60 -22.33 27.49 1.37
N ALA A 61 -21.07 27.04 1.22
CA ALA A 61 -19.92 27.92 0.89
C ALA A 61 -18.53 27.23 0.88
N ASN A 62 -18.37 25.94 1.24
CA ASN A 62 -17.05 25.29 1.16
C ASN A 62 -17.13 23.83 0.68
N ARG A 63 -17.72 23.65 -0.51
CA ARG A 63 -17.61 22.42 -1.30
C ARG A 63 -16.44 22.54 -2.30
N SER A 64 -15.32 23.10 -1.87
CA SER A 64 -14.11 23.13 -2.70
C SER A 64 -13.42 21.77 -2.62
N THR A 65 -13.41 21.11 -3.79
CA THR A 65 -12.50 20.01 -4.16
C THR A 65 -12.49 18.76 -3.28
N LEU A 66 -13.66 18.11 -3.14
CA LEU A 66 -13.67 16.66 -2.90
C LEU A 66 -13.04 16.00 -4.14
N ASN A 67 -11.76 15.65 -4.02
CA ASN A 67 -10.97 15.00 -5.06
C ASN A 67 -11.39 13.51 -5.11
N THR A 68 -12.54 13.23 -5.71
CA THR A 68 -13.24 11.94 -5.69
C THR A 68 -12.63 10.86 -6.61
N GLY A 69 -11.41 11.08 -7.15
CA GLY A 69 -10.75 10.11 -8.05
C GLY A 69 -9.28 9.85 -7.76
N ALA A 70 -8.69 10.46 -6.74
CA ALA A 70 -7.26 10.30 -6.48
C ALA A 70 -7.00 8.93 -5.82
N LYS A 71 -6.22 8.08 -6.48
CA LYS A 71 -5.63 6.88 -5.86
C LYS A 71 -4.67 7.35 -4.78
N ARG A 72 -4.94 6.99 -3.53
CA ARG A 72 -4.18 7.46 -2.35
C ARG A 72 -3.41 6.36 -1.66
N ILE A 73 -3.57 5.10 -2.06
CA ILE A 73 -3.01 3.96 -1.34
C ILE A 73 -1.65 3.59 -1.91
N ILE A 74 -0.64 3.54 -1.06
CA ILE A 74 0.65 2.88 -1.30
C ILE A 74 0.58 1.55 -0.58
N LEU A 75 0.49 0.47 -1.35
CA LEU A 75 0.34 -0.88 -0.83
C LEU A 75 1.72 -1.52 -0.64
N ILE A 76 2.02 -1.96 0.57
CA ILE A 76 3.14 -2.87 0.85
C ILE A 76 2.58 -4.29 0.92
N MET A 77 3.03 -5.16 0.02
CA MET A 77 2.61 -6.56 -0.03
C MET A 77 3.78 -7.49 -0.31
N GLY A 78 3.60 -8.80 -0.15
CA GLY A 78 4.66 -9.78 -0.37
C GLY A 78 4.70 -10.83 0.73
N GLY A 79 5.40 -11.92 0.44
CA GLY A 79 5.51 -13.08 1.32
C GLY A 79 5.57 -14.37 0.53
N THR A 80 5.36 -15.47 1.22
CA THR A 80 5.56 -16.81 0.67
C THR A 80 4.36 -17.26 -0.16
N ASP A 81 4.63 -17.81 -1.34
CA ASP A 81 3.59 -18.37 -2.20
C ASP A 81 2.90 -19.57 -1.53
N LYS A 82 1.58 -19.61 -1.63
CA LYS A 82 0.74 -20.74 -1.21
C LYS A 82 -0.06 -21.33 -2.38
N GLY A 83 0.27 -20.96 -3.62
CA GLY A 83 -0.50 -21.35 -4.80
C GLY A 83 -1.84 -20.63 -4.90
N LEU A 84 -1.95 -19.41 -4.36
CA LEU A 84 -3.19 -18.63 -4.38
C LEU A 84 -3.33 -17.91 -5.73
N ASP A 85 -4.56 -17.81 -6.23
CA ASP A 85 -4.86 -17.04 -7.44
C ASP A 85 -4.81 -15.53 -7.15
N MET A 86 -3.84 -14.85 -7.76
CA MET A 86 -3.60 -13.41 -7.59
C MET A 86 -4.35 -12.55 -8.62
N SER A 87 -5.00 -13.16 -9.62
CA SER A 87 -5.58 -12.46 -10.77
C SER A 87 -6.56 -11.36 -10.37
N LYS A 88 -7.42 -11.64 -9.39
CA LYS A 88 -8.39 -10.66 -8.86
C LYS A 88 -7.71 -9.49 -8.15
N LEU A 89 -6.67 -9.76 -7.36
CA LEU A 89 -5.94 -8.71 -6.65
C LEU A 89 -5.16 -7.84 -7.64
N VAL A 90 -4.49 -8.45 -8.62
CA VAL A 90 -3.80 -7.73 -9.70
C VAL A 90 -4.75 -6.82 -10.49
N ALA A 91 -5.98 -7.27 -10.76
CA ALA A 91 -7.01 -6.46 -11.40
C ALA A 91 -7.56 -5.32 -10.51
N GLU A 92 -7.48 -5.46 -9.19
CA GLU A 92 -8.04 -4.51 -8.22
C GLU A 92 -7.03 -3.43 -7.79
N ILE A 93 -5.74 -3.80 -7.67
CA ILE A 93 -4.62 -2.89 -7.39
C ILE A 93 -4.70 -1.57 -8.19
N PRO A 94 -4.83 -1.58 -9.53
CA PRO A 94 -4.82 -0.34 -10.32
C PRO A 94 -6.03 0.55 -10.07
N LYS A 95 -7.08 0.08 -9.40
CA LYS A 95 -8.26 0.90 -9.07
C LYS A 95 -8.05 1.77 -7.83
N HIS A 96 -7.21 1.32 -6.90
CA HIS A 96 -7.07 1.93 -5.56
C HIS A 96 -5.66 2.42 -5.25
N CYS A 97 -4.64 1.74 -5.79
CA CYS A 97 -3.25 1.97 -5.45
C CYS A 97 -2.61 3.03 -6.37
N LYS A 98 -1.92 3.98 -5.74
CA LYS A 98 -0.96 4.91 -6.35
C LYS A 98 0.33 4.16 -6.71
N ALA A 99 0.82 3.32 -5.79
CA ALA A 99 2.03 2.53 -5.95
C ALA A 99 1.91 1.19 -5.19
N VAL A 100 2.73 0.21 -5.58
CA VAL A 100 2.85 -1.08 -4.90
C VAL A 100 4.31 -1.35 -4.60
N ILE A 101 4.61 -1.66 -3.35
CA ILE A 101 5.95 -2.02 -2.91
C ILE A 101 5.91 -3.49 -2.50
N LEU A 102 6.63 -4.32 -3.24
CA LEU A 102 6.70 -5.76 -3.07
C LEU A 102 7.90 -6.11 -2.19
N LEU A 103 7.64 -6.76 -1.07
CA LEU A 103 8.67 -7.42 -0.28
C LEU A 103 9.11 -8.69 -1.01
N LYS A 104 10.40 -8.81 -1.30
CA LYS A 104 10.95 -9.93 -2.05
C LYS A 104 10.88 -11.23 -1.24
N GLU A 105 10.17 -12.19 -1.82
CA GLU A 105 9.98 -13.56 -1.33
C GLU A 105 9.47 -14.40 -2.52
N THR A 106 9.31 -15.71 -2.31
CA THR A 106 8.88 -16.64 -3.37
C THR A 106 7.54 -16.26 -4.03
N GLY A 107 6.59 -15.68 -3.27
CA GLY A 107 5.31 -15.19 -3.81
C GLY A 107 5.48 -13.96 -4.71
N THR A 108 6.41 -13.08 -4.38
CA THR A 108 6.73 -11.91 -5.22
C THR A 108 7.37 -12.34 -6.53
N ASP A 109 8.31 -13.29 -6.51
CA ASP A 109 8.97 -13.79 -7.72
C ASP A 109 7.97 -14.45 -8.69
N LYS A 110 7.04 -15.25 -8.14
CA LYS A 110 5.96 -15.87 -8.92
C LYS A 110 4.97 -14.84 -9.46
N LEU A 111 4.49 -13.91 -8.64
CA LEU A 111 3.60 -12.83 -9.07
C LEU A 111 4.20 -12.05 -10.25
N LEU A 112 5.48 -11.73 -10.16
CA LEU A 112 6.21 -11.00 -11.18
C LEU A 112 6.50 -11.84 -12.45
N THR A 113 6.44 -13.17 -12.35
CA THR A 113 6.56 -14.10 -13.48
C THR A 113 5.22 -14.30 -14.19
N GLU A 114 4.13 -14.45 -13.43
CA GLU A 114 2.77 -14.63 -13.94
C GLU A 114 2.17 -13.34 -14.49
N PHE A 115 2.50 -12.20 -13.89
CA PHE A 115 1.99 -10.87 -14.27
C PHE A 115 3.16 -9.94 -14.66
N PRO A 116 3.87 -10.21 -15.76
CA PRO A 116 5.04 -9.43 -16.16
C PRO A 116 4.73 -7.97 -16.48
N HIS A 117 3.47 -7.65 -16.78
CA HIS A 117 3.00 -6.27 -16.95
C HIS A 117 3.07 -5.43 -15.66
N LEU A 118 3.23 -6.06 -14.49
CA LEU A 118 3.54 -5.34 -13.24
C LEU A 118 4.98 -4.80 -13.23
N LYS A 119 5.92 -5.36 -14.02
CA LYS A 119 7.34 -4.97 -14.04
C LYS A 119 7.64 -3.71 -14.85
N SER A 120 6.70 -3.15 -15.61
CA SER A 120 7.01 -2.00 -16.48
C SER A 120 7.40 -0.77 -15.62
N PRO A 121 8.61 -0.21 -15.76
CA PRO A 121 9.07 0.92 -14.95
C PRO A 121 8.47 2.24 -15.45
N LEU A 122 7.83 3.01 -14.55
CA LEU A 122 7.42 4.41 -14.78
C LEU A 122 8.32 5.42 -14.06
N ILE A 123 9.36 4.96 -13.34
CA ILE A 123 10.35 5.84 -12.71
C ILE A 123 11.42 6.28 -13.73
N LYS A 124 11.13 7.37 -14.45
CA LYS A 124 12.19 8.29 -14.93
C LYS A 124 12.79 8.96 -13.68
N GLY A 125 13.95 8.52 -13.18
CA GLY A 125 14.70 9.28 -12.17
C GLY A 125 15.59 8.56 -11.15
N VAL A 126 15.68 7.22 -11.11
CA VAL A 126 16.65 6.54 -10.23
C VAL A 126 18.00 6.43 -10.95
N PRO A 127 19.12 6.88 -10.34
CA PRO A 127 20.45 6.86 -10.96
C PRO A 127 20.86 5.47 -11.43
N GLU A 128 21.45 5.45 -12.61
CA GLU A 128 21.97 4.29 -13.34
C GLU A 128 22.93 3.42 -12.51
N SER A 129 23.59 3.98 -11.50
CA SER A 129 24.53 3.28 -10.61
C SER A 129 23.88 2.22 -9.71
N ALA A 130 22.56 2.24 -9.53
CA ALA A 130 21.83 1.22 -8.77
C ALA A 130 21.31 0.04 -9.63
N ARG A 131 21.61 0.03 -10.94
CA ARG A 131 21.09 -0.93 -11.93
C ARG A 131 22.19 -1.86 -12.44
N ALA A 132 22.57 -2.88 -11.67
CA ALA A 132 23.33 -3.99 -12.23
C ALA A 132 22.42 -4.86 -13.12
N GLY A 133 22.47 -4.64 -14.43
CA GLY A 133 22.04 -5.60 -15.45
C GLY A 133 20.76 -5.26 -16.23
N VAL A 134 20.93 -5.11 -17.55
CA VAL A 134 19.95 -5.26 -18.65
C VAL A 134 19.32 -3.96 -19.23
N VAL A 135 20.03 -3.41 -20.22
CA VAL A 135 19.65 -2.90 -21.57
C VAL A 135 18.16 -3.03 -22.02
N SER A 136 17.55 -2.20 -22.87
CA SER A 136 17.95 -1.07 -23.75
C SER A 136 16.70 -0.42 -24.39
N SER A 137 16.76 0.88 -24.68
CA SER A 137 16.08 1.69 -25.73
C SER A 137 14.56 1.58 -26.00
N ALA A 138 13.81 2.68 -25.79
CA ALA A 138 13.30 3.56 -26.87
C ALA A 138 12.21 4.57 -26.42
N LYS A 139 12.45 5.85 -26.79
CA LYS A 139 11.61 7.03 -27.10
C LYS A 139 10.18 7.25 -26.53
N GLU A 140 9.93 8.54 -26.27
CA GLU A 140 8.84 9.18 -25.54
C GLU A 140 7.52 9.36 -26.31
N ALA A 141 6.40 9.46 -25.58
CA ALA A 141 5.18 10.17 -26.01
C ALA A 141 4.39 10.75 -24.79
N PRO A 142 3.60 11.83 -24.97
CA PRO A 142 2.99 12.61 -23.88
C PRO A 142 1.45 12.44 -23.80
N HIS A 143 0.90 12.05 -22.65
CA HIS A 143 -0.39 12.50 -22.08
C HIS A 143 -0.65 11.79 -20.73
N SER A 144 -1.47 12.41 -19.89
CA SER A 144 -1.68 12.19 -18.45
C SER A 144 -2.31 10.85 -18.08
N ASP A 145 -1.51 9.77 -18.02
CA ASP A 145 -1.97 8.47 -17.52
C ASP A 145 -1.05 7.90 -16.43
N ALA A 146 -1.67 7.30 -15.43
CA ALA A 146 -1.14 7.10 -14.08
C ALA A 146 0.24 6.40 -14.04
N ARG A 147 1.23 7.09 -13.44
CA ARG A 147 2.49 6.52 -12.93
C ARG A 147 2.15 5.43 -11.91
N ARG A 148 2.24 4.17 -12.33
CA ARG A 148 2.13 2.99 -11.48
C ARG A 148 3.54 2.50 -11.21
N ASP A 149 4.05 2.81 -10.02
CA ASP A 149 5.39 2.36 -9.63
C ASP A 149 5.24 1.08 -8.80
N VAL A 150 5.61 -0.05 -9.41
CA VAL A 150 5.85 -1.30 -8.69
C VAL A 150 7.33 -1.32 -8.34
N VAL A 151 7.65 -1.32 -7.05
CA VAL A 151 9.02 -1.37 -6.54
C VAL A 151 9.20 -2.65 -5.75
N VAL A 152 10.32 -3.34 -5.94
CA VAL A 152 10.67 -4.53 -5.14
C VAL A 152 11.76 -4.15 -4.15
N GLN A 153 11.61 -4.55 -2.89
CA GLN A 153 12.60 -4.33 -1.84
C GLN A 153 12.93 -5.64 -1.13
N GLU A 154 14.14 -5.74 -0.57
CA GLU A 154 14.65 -6.98 0.04
C GLU A 154 14.16 -7.12 1.48
N THR A 155 13.90 -6.01 2.18
CA THR A 155 13.48 -6.01 3.59
C THR A 155 12.20 -5.21 3.85
N LEU A 156 11.45 -5.59 4.89
CA LEU A 156 10.25 -4.86 5.31
C LEU A 156 10.57 -3.40 5.66
N LYS A 157 11.76 -3.13 6.22
CA LYS A 157 12.19 -1.77 6.52
C LYS A 157 12.33 -0.93 5.26
N GLU A 158 13.01 -1.44 4.24
CA GLU A 158 13.14 -0.77 2.94
C GLU A 158 11.78 -0.55 2.28
N CYS A 159 10.84 -1.49 2.42
CA CYS A 159 9.48 -1.30 1.95
C CYS A 159 8.80 -0.10 2.61
N VAL A 160 8.92 0.03 3.94
CA VAL A 160 8.32 1.15 4.68
C VAL A 160 9.04 2.46 4.36
N ASP A 161 10.37 2.46 4.29
CA ASP A 161 11.17 3.63 3.94
C ASP A 161 10.78 4.17 2.56
N GLU A 162 10.68 3.29 1.55
CA GLU A 162 10.28 3.68 0.20
C GLU A 162 8.82 4.15 0.17
N ALA A 163 7.92 3.49 0.90
CA ALA A 163 6.52 3.91 1.00
C ALA A 163 6.40 5.33 1.57
N MET A 164 7.12 5.61 2.65
CA MET A 164 7.12 6.92 3.30
C MET A 164 7.80 8.00 2.47
N LYS A 165 8.76 7.62 1.61
CA LYS A 165 9.45 8.54 0.70
C LYS A 165 8.57 9.00 -0.46
N ILE A 166 7.73 8.12 -1.01
CA ILE A 166 6.82 8.44 -2.13
C ILE A 166 5.44 8.96 -1.68
N ALA A 167 5.11 8.80 -0.40
CA ALA A 167 3.85 9.23 0.17
C ALA A 167 3.76 10.75 0.31
N GLU A 168 2.62 11.30 -0.09
CA GLU A 168 2.31 12.72 0.04
C GLU A 168 1.17 12.93 1.05
N LYS A 169 0.99 14.17 1.52
CA LYS A 169 -0.09 14.51 2.44
C LYS A 169 -1.45 14.05 1.89
N GLY A 170 -2.18 13.27 2.69
CA GLY A 170 -3.46 12.68 2.32
C GLY A 170 -3.37 11.24 1.77
N ASP A 171 -2.16 10.76 1.45
CA ASP A 171 -1.94 9.38 1.08
C ASP A 171 -2.07 8.43 2.28
N ILE A 172 -2.20 7.14 1.96
CA ILE A 172 -2.32 6.04 2.90
C ILE A 172 -1.21 5.04 2.60
N VAL A 173 -0.41 4.68 3.60
CA VAL A 173 0.47 3.51 3.54
C VAL A 173 -0.28 2.34 4.17
N LEU A 174 -0.51 1.29 3.38
CA LEU A 174 -1.20 0.08 3.80
C LEU A 174 -0.22 -1.09 3.75
N PHE A 175 0.03 -1.73 4.89
CA PHE A 175 0.71 -3.01 4.92
C PHE A 175 -0.31 -4.15 4.89
N SER A 176 -0.48 -4.77 3.73
CA SER A 176 -1.42 -5.86 3.50
C SER A 176 -0.74 -6.95 2.66
N PRO A 177 -0.11 -7.94 3.30
CA PRO A 177 0.87 -8.82 2.66
C PRO A 177 0.29 -9.68 1.53
N ALA A 178 -1.01 -10.00 1.53
CA ALA A 178 -1.70 -10.92 0.61
C ALA A 178 -1.17 -12.37 0.60
N PHE A 179 0.00 -12.58 1.19
CA PHE A 179 0.75 -13.83 1.27
C PHE A 179 1.00 -14.22 2.72
N ALA A 180 1.35 -15.48 2.93
CA ALA A 180 1.71 -15.99 4.24
C ALA A 180 3.02 -15.37 4.76
N SER A 181 3.14 -15.33 6.08
CA SER A 181 4.28 -14.83 6.84
C SER A 181 5.40 -15.85 7.04
N PHE A 182 5.16 -17.13 6.79
CA PHE A 182 6.14 -18.19 7.03
C PHE A 182 7.23 -18.17 5.97
N GLY A 183 8.37 -17.55 6.28
CA GLY A 183 9.46 -17.37 5.32
C GLY A 183 10.79 -17.04 5.98
N ARG A 184 11.72 -16.49 5.20
CA ARG A 184 13.10 -16.20 5.63
C ARG A 184 13.18 -15.15 6.75
N TRP A 185 12.19 -14.25 6.84
CA TRP A 185 12.26 -13.03 7.64
C TRP A 185 11.30 -12.95 8.83
N PHE A 186 10.28 -13.82 8.90
CA PHE A 186 9.27 -13.77 9.96
C PHE A 186 8.98 -15.15 10.54
N LYS A 187 8.82 -15.19 11.86
CA LYS A 187 8.46 -16.43 12.58
C LYS A 187 7.00 -16.83 12.36
N ASN A 188 6.12 -15.84 12.26
CA ASN A 188 4.68 -15.97 12.07
C ASN A 188 4.07 -14.60 11.70
N GLU A 189 2.74 -14.50 11.51
CA GLU A 189 2.09 -13.22 11.18
C GLU A 189 2.24 -12.17 12.29
N TYR A 190 2.28 -12.57 13.56
CA TYR A 190 2.42 -11.65 14.70
C TYR A 190 3.79 -10.98 14.71
N ASP A 191 4.86 -11.75 14.56
CA ASP A 191 6.24 -11.24 14.46
C ASP A 191 6.38 -10.25 13.29
N ARG A 192 5.78 -10.57 12.13
CA ARG A 192 5.71 -9.65 10.98
C ARG A 192 5.01 -8.34 11.32
N GLY A 193 3.89 -8.41 12.05
CA GLY A 193 3.15 -7.24 12.51
C GLY A 193 3.95 -6.39 13.49
N GLU A 194 4.55 -7.02 14.50
CA GLU A 194 5.40 -6.34 15.49
C GLU A 194 6.59 -5.64 14.84
N GLN A 195 7.25 -6.31 13.89
CA GLN A 195 8.33 -5.70 13.10
C GLN A 195 7.84 -4.47 12.32
N PHE A 196 6.67 -4.56 11.66
CA PHE A 196 6.07 -3.41 10.96
C PHE A 196 5.79 -2.24 11.91
N VAL A 197 5.11 -2.48 13.04
CA VAL A 197 4.81 -1.45 14.05
C VAL A 197 6.10 -0.82 14.58
N LYS A 198 7.12 -1.62 14.87
CA LYS A 198 8.43 -1.15 15.36
C LYS A 198 9.19 -0.30 14.33
N ILE A 199 9.04 -0.60 13.04
CA ILE A 199 9.63 0.22 11.97
C ILE A 199 8.88 1.56 11.89
N VAL A 200 7.55 1.52 11.83
CA VAL A 200 6.68 2.71 11.74
C VAL A 200 6.83 3.64 12.95
N SER A 201 7.08 3.10 14.14
CA SER A 201 7.26 3.91 15.36
C SER A 201 8.49 4.81 15.32
N LYS A 202 9.43 4.59 14.39
CA LYS A 202 10.65 5.39 14.23
C LYS A 202 10.50 6.62 13.31
N PHE A 203 9.35 6.76 12.66
CA PHE A 203 8.99 7.93 11.83
C PHE A 203 8.22 8.97 12.64
#